data_AF-A0A6I4MUM9-F1
#
_entry.id   AF-A0A6I4MUM9-F1
#
_cell.length_a   1.000
_cell.length_b   1.000
_cell.length_c   1.000
_cell.angle_alpha   90.00
_cell.angle_beta   90.00
_cell.angle_gamma   90.00
#
_symmetry.space_group_name_H-M   'P 1'
#
loop_
_entity.id
_entity.type
_entity.pdbx_description
1 polymer ?
#
loop_
_entity_poly.entity_id
_entity_poly.type
_entity_poly.pdbx_seq_one_letter_code
_entity_poly.pdbx_strand_id
1 'polypeptide(L)'
;MELTITDGIVRGVRGAEAPMTGLAVQARTIANFLPLLCARAGVKIVHNSDRNYTGIRFETKAAGPVVLEMPTGEEPYRLVQEFIEPDKSGRMEVELRRFPQIYKPHGIALVTAEFLRSNGFLK
;
A
#
# COMPACT_ATOMS: atom_id res chain seq x y z
N MET A 1 -10.94 -4.39 2.55
CA MET A 1 -11.73 -3.22 2.12
C MET A 1 -10.91 -2.49 1.06
N GLU A 2 -11.53 -2.03 -0.03
CA GLU A 2 -10.82 -1.32 -1.10
C GLU A 2 -11.35 0.11 -1.26
N LEU A 3 -10.48 1.02 -1.67
CA LEU A 3 -10.75 2.44 -1.84
C LEU A 3 -10.34 2.88 -3.24
N THR A 4 -11.10 3.82 -3.80
CA THR A 4 -10.72 4.56 -5.00
C THR A 4 -10.61 6.03 -4.64
N ILE A 5 -9.56 6.69 -5.13
CA ILE A 5 -9.32 8.12 -4.96
C ILE A 5 -9.27 8.74 -6.35
N THR A 6 -10.20 9.66 -6.61
CA THR A 6 -10.31 10.37 -7.87
C THR A 6 -10.86 11.77 -7.61
N ASP A 7 -10.24 12.79 -8.20
CA ASP A 7 -10.58 14.21 -8.04
C ASP A 7 -10.62 14.65 -6.56
N GLY A 8 -9.71 14.12 -5.74
CA GLY A 8 -9.65 14.37 -4.29
C GLY A 8 -10.76 13.69 -3.48
N ILE A 9 -11.61 12.86 -4.11
CA ILE A 9 -12.72 12.18 -3.44
C ILE A 9 -12.34 10.74 -3.14
N VAL A 10 -12.42 10.36 -1.86
CA VAL A 10 -12.23 8.98 -1.41
C VAL A 10 -13.56 8.25 -1.45
N ARG A 11 -13.64 7.15 -2.21
CA ARG A 11 -14.82 6.28 -2.30
C ARG A 11 -14.47 4.86 -1.87
N GLY A 12 -15.38 4.23 -1.13
CA GLY A 12 -15.29 2.80 -0.85
C GLY A 12 -15.76 2.00 -2.07
N VAL A 13 -14.95 1.04 -2.50
CA VAL A 13 -15.31 0.15 -3.61
C VAL A 13 -16.36 -0.85 -3.14
N ARG A 14 -17.45 -1.02 -3.90
CA ARG A 14 -18.51 -1.99 -3.62
C ARG A 14 -18.80 -2.87 -4.84
N GLY A 15 -18.73 -4.20 -4.63
CA GLY A 15 -19.22 -5.19 -5.61
C GLY A 15 -18.64 -5.02 -7.02
N ALA A 16 -19.51 -4.82 -8.01
CA ALA A 16 -19.18 -4.78 -9.43
C ALA A 16 -18.32 -3.57 -9.86
N GLU A 17 -18.12 -2.57 -9.00
CA GLU A 17 -17.29 -1.39 -9.27
C GLU A 17 -15.79 -1.60 -8.92
N ALA A 18 -15.43 -2.80 -8.46
CA ALA A 18 -14.05 -3.12 -8.12
C ALA A 18 -13.15 -3.13 -9.36
N PRO A 19 -12.04 -2.36 -9.39
CA PRO A 19 -11.13 -2.36 -10.54
C PRO A 19 -10.61 -3.77 -10.80
N MET A 20 -10.76 -4.27 -12.02
CA MET A 20 -10.27 -5.60 -12.44
C MET A 20 -8.97 -5.52 -13.23
N THR A 21 -8.16 -4.49 -12.97
CA THR A 21 -6.84 -4.33 -13.60
C THR A 21 -5.83 -5.36 -13.05
N GLY A 22 -4.77 -5.63 -13.80
CA GLY A 22 -3.69 -6.53 -13.34
C GLY A 22 -3.09 -6.09 -12.00
N LEU A 23 -2.91 -4.78 -11.80
CA LEU A 23 -2.42 -4.21 -10.54
C LEU A 23 -3.38 -4.44 -9.38
N ALA A 24 -4.70 -4.33 -9.62
CA ALA A 24 -5.70 -4.59 -8.59
C ALA A 24 -5.71 -6.08 -8.20
N VAL A 25 -5.62 -6.98 -9.17
CA VAL A 25 -5.50 -8.42 -8.92
C VAL A 25 -4.23 -8.74 -8.14
N GLN A 26 -3.10 -8.12 -8.50
CA GLN A 26 -1.82 -8.29 -7.81
C GLN A 26 -1.88 -7.80 -6.35
N ALA A 27 -2.44 -6.61 -6.11
CA ALA A 27 -2.63 -6.07 -4.77
C ALA A 27 -3.52 -6.98 -3.92
N ARG A 28 -4.64 -7.47 -4.46
CA ARG A 28 -5.52 -8.44 -3.78
C ARG A 28 -4.77 -9.74 -3.44
N THR A 29 -4.00 -10.24 -4.40
CA THR A 29 -3.22 -11.47 -4.22
C THR A 29 -2.19 -11.32 -3.10
N ILE A 30 -1.43 -10.22 -3.07
CA ILE A 30 -0.47 -9.94 -2.00
C ILE A 30 -1.20 -9.76 -0.66
N ALA A 31 -2.30 -9.01 -0.65
CA ALA A 31 -3.08 -8.73 0.55
C ALA A 31 -3.59 -10.01 1.23
N ASN A 32 -3.97 -11.03 0.45
CA ASN A 32 -4.40 -12.34 0.96
C ASN A 32 -3.28 -13.14 1.66
N PHE A 33 -2.00 -12.83 1.39
CA PHE A 33 -0.86 -13.45 2.06
C PHE A 33 -0.34 -12.63 3.25
N LEU A 34 -0.93 -11.47 3.54
CA LEU A 34 -0.51 -10.67 4.68
C LEU A 34 -0.83 -11.38 6.00
N PRO A 35 0.10 -11.35 6.98
CA PRO A 35 -0.16 -11.92 8.28
C PRO A 35 -1.25 -11.15 9.03
N LEU A 36 -1.87 -11.83 10.01
CA LEU A 36 -2.98 -11.29 10.81
C LEU A 36 -2.69 -9.92 11.44
N LEU A 37 -1.44 -9.66 11.83
CA LEU A 37 -1.04 -8.37 12.40
C LEU A 37 -1.31 -7.20 11.44
N CYS A 38 -1.08 -7.39 10.14
CA CYS A 38 -1.35 -6.38 9.12
C CYS A 38 -2.86 -6.19 8.96
N ALA A 39 -3.63 -7.28 8.92
CA ALA A 39 -5.09 -7.18 8.84
C ALA A 39 -5.69 -6.39 10.03
N ARG A 40 -5.18 -6.60 11.25
CA ARG A 40 -5.59 -5.85 12.45
C ARG A 40 -5.22 -4.37 12.39
N ALA A 41 -4.20 -4.01 11.63
CA ALA A 41 -3.81 -2.63 11.37
C ALA A 41 -4.69 -1.93 10.32
N GLY A 42 -5.84 -2.50 9.95
CA GLY A 42 -6.79 -1.84 9.07
C GLY A 42 -6.32 -1.74 7.62
N VAL A 43 -5.67 -2.80 7.11
CA VAL A 43 -5.19 -2.88 5.72
C VAL A 43 -6.32 -2.60 4.72
N LYS A 44 -6.04 -1.72 3.76
CA LYS A 44 -6.92 -1.39 2.64
C LYS A 44 -6.16 -1.44 1.32
N ILE A 45 -6.81 -1.88 0.27
CA ILE A 45 -6.29 -1.70 -1.10
C ILE A 45 -6.74 -0.31 -1.56
N VAL A 46 -5.86 0.45 -2.19
CA VAL A 46 -6.14 1.82 -2.64
C VAL A 46 -5.82 1.91 -4.13
N HIS A 47 -6.75 2.44 -4.90
CA HIS A 47 -6.61 2.80 -6.31
C HIS A 47 -6.66 4.32 -6.40
N ASN A 48 -5.50 4.95 -6.48
CA ASN A 48 -5.38 6.40 -6.49
C ASN A 48 -5.12 6.87 -7.93
N SER A 49 -6.17 7.37 -8.59
CA SER A 49 -6.07 7.94 -9.94
C SER A 49 -5.36 9.29 -9.92
N ASP A 50 -5.53 10.09 -8.86
CA ASP A 50 -4.92 11.42 -8.74
C ASP A 50 -3.39 11.34 -8.68
N ARG A 51 -2.88 10.30 -8.01
CA ARG A 51 -1.45 10.04 -7.85
C ARG A 51 -0.94 8.90 -8.74
N ASN A 52 -1.80 8.37 -9.61
CA ASN A 52 -1.52 7.28 -10.55
C ASN A 52 -0.86 6.04 -9.93
N TYR A 53 -1.43 5.51 -8.84
CA TYR A 53 -0.95 4.25 -8.25
C TYR A 53 -2.08 3.32 -7.81
N THR A 54 -1.76 2.02 -7.73
CA THR A 54 -2.54 1.04 -6.96
C THR A 54 -1.63 0.45 -5.90
N GLY A 55 -2.12 0.30 -4.68
CA GLY A 55 -1.29 -0.18 -3.59
C GLY A 55 -2.07 -0.77 -2.42
N ILE A 56 -1.33 -1.29 -1.45
CA ILE A 56 -1.85 -1.77 -0.18
C ILE A 56 -1.45 -0.76 0.90
N ARG A 57 -2.44 -0.10 1.49
CA ARG A 57 -2.29 0.88 2.56
C ARG A 57 -2.43 0.20 3.92
N PHE A 58 -1.48 0.46 4.80
CA PHE A 58 -1.41 0.03 6.17
C PHE A 58 -1.60 1.26 7.06
N GLU A 59 -2.63 1.24 7.91
CA GLU A 59 -2.77 2.31 8.91
C GLU A 59 -1.74 2.04 10.01
N THR A 60 -0.79 2.95 10.18
CA THR A 60 0.32 2.79 11.12
C THR A 60 0.20 3.80 12.25
N LYS A 61 0.97 3.59 13.32
CA LYS A 61 1.05 4.54 14.44
C LYS A 61 2.07 5.66 14.20
N ALA A 62 2.72 5.71 13.04
CA ALA A 62 3.70 6.74 12.70
C ALA A 62 3.02 8.04 12.22
N ALA A 63 3.79 8.97 11.66
CA ALA A 63 3.32 10.26 11.12
C ALA A 63 2.32 10.15 9.94
N GLY A 64 1.91 8.93 9.60
CA GLY A 64 0.91 8.64 8.59
C GLY A 64 0.93 7.17 8.17
N PRO A 65 0.09 6.79 7.20
CA PRO A 65 0.00 5.43 6.69
C PRO A 65 1.28 5.05 5.93
N VAL A 66 1.52 3.75 5.82
CA VAL A 66 2.51 3.21 4.87
C VAL A 66 1.76 2.54 3.72
N VAL A 67 2.20 2.75 2.50
CA VAL A 67 1.62 2.21 1.28
C VAL A 67 2.66 1.34 0.58
N LEU A 68 2.30 0.10 0.29
CA LEU A 68 3.01 -0.74 -0.66
C LEU A 68 2.43 -0.48 -2.05
N GLU A 69 3.13 0.28 -2.87
CA GLU A 69 2.75 0.56 -4.25
C GLU A 69 3.06 -0.64 -5.15
N MET A 70 2.09 -1.02 -5.98
CA MET A 70 2.27 -2.03 -7.01
C MET A 70 3.11 -1.42 -8.14
N PRO A 71 4.09 -2.18 -8.68
CA PRO A 71 4.94 -1.71 -9.75
C PRO A 71 4.16 -1.52 -11.04
N THR A 72 4.54 -0.53 -11.84
CA THR A 72 4.08 -0.38 -13.22
C THR A 72 5.23 -0.74 -14.17
N GLY A 73 4.97 -1.61 -15.15
CA GLY A 73 6.02 -2.08 -16.05
C GLY A 73 7.09 -2.90 -15.32
N GLU A 74 8.37 -2.53 -15.46
CA GLU A 74 9.53 -3.22 -14.88
C GLU A 74 10.02 -2.62 -13.55
N GLU A 75 9.36 -1.58 -13.05
CA GLU A 75 9.75 -0.90 -11.80
C GLU A 75 9.65 -1.82 -10.57
N PRO A 76 10.42 -1.59 -9.49
CA PRO A 76 10.25 -2.35 -8.26
C PRO A 76 8.96 -1.98 -7.51
N TYR A 77 8.51 -2.85 -6.61
CA TYR A 77 7.54 -2.43 -5.60
C TYR A 77 8.17 -1.37 -4.70
N ARG A 78 7.36 -0.43 -4.21
CA ARG A 78 7.81 0.65 -3.33
C ARG A 78 7.01 0.64 -2.04
N LEU A 79 7.70 0.72 -0.91
CA LEU A 79 7.08 1.10 0.36
C LEU A 79 7.27 2.58 0.57
N VAL A 80 6.17 3.30 0.70
CA VAL A 80 6.13 4.74 0.86
C VAL A 80 5.36 5.06 2.12
N GLN A 81 5.89 5.92 2.98
CA GLN A 81 5.12 6.51 4.05
C GLN A 81 4.52 7.81 3.54
N GLU A 82 3.19 7.91 3.53
CA GLU A 82 2.51 9.18 3.27
C GLU A 82 2.40 9.95 4.59
N PHE A 83 2.59 11.26 4.56
CA PHE A 83 2.43 12.12 5.72
C PHE A 83 1.08 12.84 5.67
N ILE A 84 0.42 12.94 6.83
CA ILE A 84 -0.83 13.70 6.97
C ILE A 84 -0.54 15.21 6.87
N GLU A 85 0.57 15.63 7.47
CA GLU A 85 1.10 16.98 7.39
C GLU A 85 2.49 16.93 6.75
N PRO A 86 2.88 17.94 5.95
CA PRO A 86 4.19 17.97 5.34
C PRO A 86 5.30 17.87 6.39
N ASP A 87 6.38 17.16 6.05
CA ASP A 87 7.55 17.09 6.91
C ASP A 87 8.27 18.45 7.00
N LYS A 88 9.33 18.53 7.81
CA LYS A 88 10.12 19.76 7.99
C LYS A 88 10.71 20.32 6.68
N SER A 89 10.78 19.50 5.64
CA SER A 89 11.27 19.86 4.31
C SER A 89 10.13 20.10 3.31
N GLY A 90 8.87 20.09 3.75
CA GLY A 90 7.69 20.27 2.90
C GLY A 90 7.25 19.01 2.14
N ARG A 91 7.84 17.84 2.42
CA ARG A 91 7.51 16.59 1.70
C ARG A 91 6.25 15.97 2.26
N MET A 92 5.39 15.48 1.36
CA MET A 92 4.16 14.77 1.72
C MET A 92 4.35 13.25 1.79
N GLU A 93 5.52 12.76 1.40
CA GLU A 93 5.84 11.34 1.51
C GLU A 93 7.34 11.08 1.58
N VAL A 94 7.69 9.88 2.04
CA VAL A 94 9.06 9.38 1.99
C VAL A 94 9.06 7.92 1.56
N GLU A 95 9.94 7.58 0.62
CA GLU A 95 10.17 6.19 0.25
C GLU A 95 11.00 5.51 1.35
N LEU A 96 10.47 4.42 1.89
CA LEU A 96 11.09 3.64 2.95
C LEU A 96 11.94 2.50 2.39
N ARG A 97 11.46 1.84 1.33
CA ARG A 97 12.11 0.64 0.77
C ARG A 97 11.64 0.32 -0.65
N ARG A 98 12.48 -0.38 -1.42
CA ARG A 98 12.14 -0.99 -2.70
C ARG A 98 12.23 -2.51 -2.63
N PHE A 99 11.36 -3.21 -3.37
CA PHE A 99 11.46 -4.66 -3.57
C PHE A 99 11.49 -5.00 -5.06
N PRO A 100 12.42 -5.84 -5.51
CA PRO A 100 12.45 -6.30 -6.89
C PRO A 100 11.22 -7.16 -7.21
N GLN A 101 10.78 -7.13 -8.48
CA GLN A 101 9.62 -7.90 -8.94
C GLN A 101 9.85 -9.43 -8.99
N ILE A 102 11.08 -9.90 -8.78
CA ILE A 102 11.42 -11.32 -8.77
C ILE A 102 10.70 -12.11 -7.66
N TYR A 103 10.26 -11.43 -6.60
CA TYR A 103 9.56 -12.08 -5.50
C TYR A 103 8.12 -12.41 -5.88
N LYS A 104 7.71 -13.63 -5.55
CA LYS A 104 6.31 -14.04 -5.63
C LYS A 104 5.45 -13.25 -4.62
N PRO A 105 4.12 -13.15 -4.84
CA PRO A 105 3.23 -12.37 -3.97
C PRO A 105 3.35 -12.67 -2.46
N HIS A 106 3.51 -13.95 -2.08
CA HIS A 106 3.72 -14.34 -0.69
C HIS A 106 5.02 -13.77 -0.10
N GLY A 107 6.10 -13.71 -0.89
CA GLY A 107 7.38 -13.15 -0.49
C GLY A 107 7.29 -11.64 -0.28
N ILE A 108 6.59 -10.94 -1.18
CA ILE A 108 6.31 -9.51 -1.03
C ILE A 108 5.50 -9.25 0.25
N ALA A 109 4.47 -10.03 0.51
CA ALA A 109 3.65 -9.91 1.73
C ALA A 109 4.50 -10.13 3.00
N LEU A 110 5.32 -11.18 3.03
CA LEU A 110 6.19 -11.51 4.16
C LEU A 110 7.20 -10.40 4.43
N VAL A 111 7.97 -10.00 3.41
CA VAL A 111 9.03 -8.99 3.56
C VAL A 111 8.42 -7.63 3.94
N THR A 112 7.26 -7.29 3.39
CA THR A 112 6.53 -6.06 3.77
C THR A 112 6.12 -6.11 5.24
N ALA A 113 5.49 -7.19 5.69
CA ALA A 113 5.04 -7.32 7.07
C ALA A 113 6.20 -7.33 8.07
N GLU A 114 7.29 -8.03 7.75
CA GLU A 114 8.50 -8.03 8.56
C GLU A 114 9.13 -6.64 8.66
N PHE A 115 9.20 -5.91 7.55
CA PHE A 115 9.70 -4.55 7.55
C PHE A 115 8.85 -3.64 8.45
N LEU A 116 7.53 -3.70 8.30
CA LEU A 116 6.60 -2.89 9.09
C LEU A 116 6.67 -3.22 10.59
N ARG A 117 6.80 -4.50 10.93
CA ARG A 117 6.95 -4.95 12.32
C ARG A 117 8.29 -4.52 12.92
N SER A 118 9.39 -4.79 12.24
CA SER A 118 10.75 -4.53 12.75
C SER A 118 11.06 -3.03 12.91
N ASN A 119 10.42 -2.18 12.10
CA ASN A 119 10.55 -0.72 12.21
C ASN A 119 9.48 -0.08 13.13
N GLY A 120 8.68 -0.89 13.84
CA GLY A 120 7.72 -0.40 14.83
C GLY A 120 6.47 0.28 14.26
N PHE A 121 6.21 0.17 12.95
CA PHE A 121 4.99 0.67 12.33
C PHE A 121 3.75 -0.11 12.78
N LEU A 122 3.92 -1.42 12.99
CA LEU A 122 2.89 -2.35 13.42
C LEU A 122 3.31 -3.02 14.74
N LYS A 123 2.44 -2.98 15.75
CA LYS A 123 2.61 -3.66 17.04
C LYS A 123 1.47 -4.64 17.26
#